data_AF-A0A843GK16-F1
#
_entry.id   AF-A0A843GK16-F1
#
_cell.length_a   1.000
_cell.length_b   1.000
_cell.length_c   1.000
_cell.angle_alpha   90.00
_cell.angle_beta   90.00
_cell.angle_gamma   90.00
#
_symmetry.space_group_name_H-M   'P 1'
#
loop_
_entity.id
_entity.type
_entity.pdbx_description
1 polymer ?
#
loop_
_entity_poly.entity_id
_entity_poly.type
_entity_poly.pdbx_seq_one_letter_code
_entity_poly.pdbx_strand_id
1 'polypeptide(L)'
;MKRENLDFLEEEQIDKVMALYGKAMTKKDKEIETLTEGKKELEDKVATYETKINEFNESAKDNADWKEKYEELQTSIKEQEAKKKAEEEDKILTENINGLFEGKTFTSEYARIGLLNDIKAGLNKPENKGKGIQYLFDELTKDKTDIFANPNQIKDMDGMGDSEQDNNTKEIPTLW
;
A
#
# COMPACT_ATOMS: atom_id res chain seq x y z
N MET A 1 36.91 43.00 -57.51
CA MET A 1 37.09 43.51 -58.89
C MET A 1 38.47 44.13 -58.97
N LYS A 2 39.21 43.90 -60.07
CA LYS A 2 40.58 44.42 -60.25
C LYS A 2 40.59 45.47 -61.35
N ARG A 3 41.48 46.47 -61.25
CA ARG A 3 41.63 47.57 -62.22
C ARG A 3 41.95 47.06 -63.63
N GLU A 4 42.75 45.99 -63.71
CA GLU A 4 43.11 45.29 -64.97
C GLU A 4 41.90 44.73 -65.74
N ASN A 5 40.74 44.55 -65.07
CA ASN A 5 39.53 44.06 -65.72
C ASN A 5 38.67 45.18 -66.36
N LEU A 6 39.15 46.43 -66.37
CA LEU A 6 38.39 47.63 -66.78
C LEU A 6 39.18 48.52 -67.75
N ASP A 7 40.24 47.99 -68.36
CA ASP A 7 41.16 48.70 -69.27
C ASP A 7 40.51 49.25 -70.56
N PHE A 8 39.28 48.79 -70.88
CA PHE A 8 38.45 49.29 -71.97
C PHE A 8 37.67 50.59 -71.65
N LEU A 9 37.81 51.13 -70.43
CA LEU A 9 37.17 52.37 -69.98
C LEU A 9 38.17 53.50 -69.82
N GLU A 10 37.70 54.74 -69.80
CA GLU A 10 38.56 55.88 -69.45
C GLU A 10 38.90 55.90 -67.95
N GLU A 11 40.05 56.48 -67.60
CA GLU A 11 40.60 56.43 -66.23
C GLU A 11 39.63 56.97 -65.17
N GLU A 12 38.90 58.05 -65.48
CA GLU A 12 37.88 58.62 -64.59
C GLU A 12 36.68 57.66 -64.37
N GLN A 13 36.32 56.87 -65.39
CA GLN A 13 35.26 55.87 -65.29
C GLN A 13 35.72 54.66 -64.47
N ILE A 14 36.98 54.24 -64.64
CA ILE A 14 37.61 53.18 -63.85
C ILE A 14 37.60 53.54 -62.36
N ASP A 15 38.00 54.77 -62.01
CA ASP A 15 38.03 55.23 -60.61
C ASP A 15 36.63 55.27 -59.99
N LYS A 16 35.60 55.71 -60.75
CA LYS A 16 34.19 55.69 -60.30
C LYS A 16 33.70 54.26 -60.05
N VAL A 17 33.98 53.31 -60.96
CA VAL A 17 33.59 51.90 -60.80
C VAL A 17 34.27 51.27 -59.59
N MET A 18 35.57 51.49 -59.42
CA MET A 18 36.33 50.98 -58.28
C MET A 18 35.84 51.56 -56.95
N ALA A 19 35.50 52.85 -56.91
CA ALA A 19 34.93 53.50 -55.74
C ALA A 19 33.54 52.94 -55.37
N LEU A 20 32.66 52.73 -56.36
CA LEU A 20 31.35 52.11 -56.14
C LEU A 20 31.49 50.65 -55.68
N TYR A 21 32.41 49.89 -56.28
CA TYR A 21 32.71 48.53 -55.88
C TYR A 21 33.25 48.45 -54.45
N GLY A 22 34.18 49.33 -54.05
CA GLY A 22 34.70 49.40 -52.69
C GLY A 22 33.62 49.73 -51.65
N LYS A 23 32.71 50.66 -51.97
CA LYS A 23 31.54 50.95 -51.13
C LYS A 23 30.58 49.76 -51.02
N ALA A 24 30.36 49.03 -52.12
CA ALA A 24 29.51 47.83 -52.10
C ALA A 24 30.13 46.69 -51.29
N MET A 25 31.44 46.47 -51.43
CA MET A 25 32.19 45.44 -50.70
C MET A 25 32.15 45.71 -49.20
N THR A 26 32.50 46.93 -48.78
CA THR A 26 32.44 47.33 -47.35
C THR A 26 31.04 47.21 -46.75
N LYS A 27 29.98 47.48 -47.54
CA LYS A 27 28.60 47.24 -47.10
C LYS A 27 28.31 45.75 -46.92
N LYS A 28 28.79 44.90 -47.84
CA LYS A 28 28.62 43.45 -47.77
C LYS A 28 29.40 42.82 -46.63
N ASP A 29 30.62 43.28 -46.36
CA ASP A 29 31.43 42.82 -45.23
C ASP A 29 30.73 43.11 -43.90
N LYS A 30 30.17 44.32 -43.74
CA LYS A 30 29.36 44.67 -42.57
C LYS A 30 28.10 43.80 -42.44
N GLU A 31 27.41 43.53 -43.54
CA GLU A 31 26.23 42.67 -43.54
C GLU A 31 26.61 41.23 -43.12
N ILE A 32 27.72 40.70 -43.62
CA ILE A 32 28.24 39.38 -43.23
C ILE A 32 28.62 39.35 -41.75
N GLU A 33 29.30 40.38 -41.25
CA GLU A 33 29.66 40.51 -39.84
C GLU A 33 28.41 40.48 -38.95
N THR A 34 27.41 41.32 -39.25
CA THR A 34 26.14 41.36 -38.50
C THR A 34 25.38 40.03 -38.55
N LEU A 35 25.37 39.34 -39.69
CA LEU A 35 24.72 38.04 -39.83
C LEU A 35 25.48 36.95 -39.06
N THR A 36 26.81 37.02 -39.03
CA THR A 36 27.65 36.06 -38.30
C THR A 36 27.48 36.22 -36.80
N GLU A 37 27.46 37.45 -36.30
CA GLU A 37 27.16 37.77 -34.91
C GLU A 37 25.75 37.33 -34.52
N GLY A 38 24.74 37.67 -35.34
CA GLY A 38 23.35 37.27 -35.09
C GLY A 38 23.16 35.76 -35.12
N LYS A 39 23.86 35.04 -36.00
CA LYS A 39 23.84 33.58 -36.03
C LYS A 39 24.42 32.99 -34.74
N LYS A 40 25.56 33.50 -34.28
CA LYS A 40 26.18 33.06 -33.03
C LYS A 40 25.26 33.31 -31.83
N GLU A 41 24.64 34.48 -31.76
CA GLU A 41 23.67 34.81 -30.69
C GLU A 41 22.47 33.86 -30.69
N LEU A 42 21.97 33.50 -31.88
CA LEU A 42 20.88 32.52 -32.00
C LEU A 42 21.32 31.12 -31.57
N GLU A 43 22.51 30.66 -31.97
CA GLU A 43 23.07 29.38 -31.54
C GLU A 43 23.22 29.32 -30.01
N ASP A 44 23.74 30.38 -29.38
CA ASP A 44 23.88 30.48 -27.92
C ASP A 44 22.50 30.45 -27.21
N LYS A 45 21.49 31.12 -27.78
CA LYS A 45 20.11 31.09 -27.26
C LYS A 45 19.47 29.71 -27.37
N VAL A 46 19.67 29.03 -28.50
CA VAL A 46 19.16 27.66 -28.72
C VAL A 46 19.76 26.71 -27.68
N ALA A 47 21.08 26.72 -27.50
CA ALA A 47 21.75 25.89 -26.50
C ALA A 47 21.21 26.16 -25.08
N THR A 48 21.02 27.45 -24.73
CA THR A 48 20.45 27.85 -23.44
C THR A 48 19.03 27.30 -23.25
N TYR A 49 18.18 27.37 -24.27
CA TYR A 49 16.82 26.85 -24.18
C TYR A 49 16.77 25.33 -24.11
N GLU A 50 17.63 24.62 -24.83
CA GLU A 50 17.75 23.16 -24.73
C GLU A 50 18.14 22.73 -23.31
N THR A 51 19.11 23.40 -22.68
CA THR A 51 19.47 23.14 -21.28
C THR A 51 18.28 23.36 -20.34
N LYS A 52 17.59 24.49 -20.45
CA LYS A 52 16.41 24.79 -19.60
C LYS A 52 15.27 23.80 -19.78
N ILE A 53 15.03 23.36 -21.02
CA ILE A 53 14.00 22.35 -21.31
C ILE A 53 14.36 21.02 -20.64
N ASN A 54 15.63 20.61 -20.68
CA ASN A 54 16.09 19.40 -20.01
C ASN A 54 15.93 19.50 -18.49
N GLU A 55 16.37 20.60 -17.88
CA GLU A 55 16.20 20.87 -16.44
C GLU A 55 14.71 20.86 -16.01
N PHE A 56 13.84 21.47 -16.83
CA PHE A 56 12.41 21.47 -16.58
C PHE A 56 11.80 20.07 -16.68
N ASN A 57 12.20 19.28 -17.68
CA ASN A 57 11.72 17.91 -17.86
C ASN A 57 12.18 16.98 -16.72
N GLU A 58 13.41 17.14 -16.21
CA GLU A 58 13.89 16.40 -15.04
C GLU A 58 13.09 16.76 -13.78
N SER A 59 12.90 18.05 -13.52
CA SER A 59 12.11 18.54 -12.38
C SER A 59 10.64 18.07 -12.44
N ALA A 60 10.06 17.99 -13.64
CA ALA A 60 8.70 17.51 -13.84
C ALA A 60 8.55 16.00 -13.55
N LYS A 61 9.57 15.19 -13.83
CA LYS A 61 9.58 13.75 -13.50
C LYS A 61 9.59 13.54 -11.99
N ASP A 62 10.46 14.25 -11.27
CA ASP A 62 10.53 14.16 -9.81
C ASP A 62 9.19 14.49 -9.16
N ASN A 63 8.48 15.50 -9.68
CA ASN A 63 7.19 15.91 -9.13
C ASN A 63 6.07 14.89 -9.38
N ALA A 64 6.10 14.18 -10.52
CA ALA A 64 5.16 13.10 -10.81
C ALA A 64 5.39 11.90 -9.87
N ASP A 65 6.65 11.52 -9.64
CA ASP A 65 7.03 10.43 -8.74
C ASP A 65 6.62 10.71 -7.29
N TRP A 66 6.76 11.95 -6.83
CA TRP A 66 6.32 12.34 -5.47
C TRP A 66 4.81 12.32 -5.31
N LYS A 67 4.07 12.68 -6.35
CA LYS A 67 2.61 12.63 -6.32
C LYS A 67 2.09 11.19 -6.22
N GLU A 68 2.66 10.28 -7.00
CA GLU A 68 2.31 8.85 -6.96
C GLU A 68 2.58 8.25 -5.58
N LYS A 69 3.79 8.47 -5.02
CA LYS A 69 4.14 8.01 -3.67
C LYS A 69 3.21 8.57 -2.59
N TYR A 70 2.78 9.83 -2.73
CA TYR A 70 1.86 10.46 -1.79
C TYR A 70 0.47 9.82 -1.85
N GLU A 71 -0.06 9.55 -3.05
CA GLU A 71 -1.35 8.87 -3.25
C GLU A 71 -1.31 7.42 -2.73
N GLU A 72 -0.21 6.70 -2.95
CA GLU A 72 0.01 5.36 -2.41
C GLU A 72 0.04 5.36 -0.88
N LEU A 73 0.80 6.28 -0.28
CA LEU A 73 0.85 6.45 1.18
C LEU A 73 -0.52 6.80 1.76
N GLN A 74 -1.28 7.71 1.15
CA GLN A 74 -2.64 8.03 1.61
C GLN A 74 -3.57 6.82 1.55
N THR A 75 -3.46 6.01 0.50
CA THR A 75 -4.27 4.79 0.35
C THR A 75 -3.90 3.76 1.42
N SER A 76 -2.61 3.53 1.63
CA SER A 76 -2.10 2.63 2.66
C SER A 76 -2.54 3.02 4.07
N ILE A 77 -2.51 4.32 4.40
CA ILE A 77 -2.98 4.84 5.69
C ILE A 77 -4.48 4.54 5.86
N LYS A 78 -5.32 4.85 4.86
CA LYS A 78 -6.76 4.59 4.92
C LYS A 78 -7.08 3.10 5.11
N GLU A 79 -6.37 2.23 4.40
CA GLU A 79 -6.53 0.78 4.54
C GLU A 79 -6.14 0.29 5.95
N GLN A 80 -5.03 0.80 6.50
CA GLN A 80 -4.60 0.46 7.85
C GLN A 80 -5.57 0.96 8.91
N GLU A 81 -6.10 2.17 8.77
CA GLU A 81 -7.11 2.72 9.68
C GLU A 81 -8.41 1.90 9.63
N ALA A 82 -8.87 1.56 8.43
CA ALA A 82 -10.06 0.70 8.26
C ALA A 82 -9.85 -0.68 8.88
N LYS A 83 -8.66 -1.29 8.68
CA LYS A 83 -8.32 -2.58 9.27
C LYS A 83 -8.26 -2.52 10.79
N LYS A 84 -7.58 -1.52 11.37
CA LYS A 84 -7.52 -1.32 12.82
C LYS A 84 -8.89 -1.12 13.43
N LYS A 85 -9.73 -0.30 12.79
CA LYS A 85 -11.10 -0.07 13.23
C LYS A 85 -11.92 -1.37 13.20
N ALA A 86 -11.81 -2.15 12.14
CA ALA A 86 -12.48 -3.45 12.05
C ALA A 86 -11.97 -4.45 13.10
N GLU A 87 -10.67 -4.48 13.37
CA GLU A 87 -10.07 -5.31 14.43
C GLU A 87 -10.55 -4.89 15.82
N GLU A 88 -10.65 -3.59 16.10
CA GLU A 88 -11.11 -3.06 17.37
C GLU A 88 -12.62 -3.32 17.58
N GLU A 89 -13.44 -3.11 16.54
CA GLU A 89 -14.86 -3.45 16.55
C GLU A 89 -15.08 -4.96 16.76
N ASP A 90 -14.31 -5.82 16.07
CA ASP A 90 -14.40 -7.27 16.26
C ASP A 90 -13.95 -7.70 17.66
N LYS A 91 -12.93 -7.05 18.23
CA LYS A 91 -12.47 -7.30 19.60
C LYS A 91 -13.56 -6.95 20.62
N ILE A 92 -14.15 -5.76 20.53
CA ILE A 92 -15.25 -5.34 21.39
C ILE A 92 -16.43 -6.30 21.26
N LEU A 93 -16.78 -6.69 20.03
CA LEU A 93 -17.84 -7.65 19.79
C LEU A 93 -17.55 -9.02 20.43
N THR A 94 -16.31 -9.49 20.30
CA THR A 94 -15.85 -10.74 20.91
C THR A 94 -15.95 -10.70 22.42
N GLU A 95 -15.51 -9.61 23.05
CA GLU A 95 -15.59 -9.40 24.50
C GLU A 95 -17.05 -9.40 24.97
N ASN A 96 -17.94 -8.69 24.27
CA ASN A 96 -19.37 -8.67 24.60
C ASN A 96 -20.02 -10.05 24.51
N ILE A 97 -19.67 -10.86 23.49
CA ILE A 97 -20.19 -12.23 23.38
C ILE A 97 -19.62 -13.12 24.48
N ASN A 98 -18.32 -13.00 24.79
CA ASN A 98 -17.71 -13.75 25.88
C ASN A 98 -18.33 -13.42 27.24
N GLY A 99 -18.78 -12.17 27.47
CA GLY A 99 -19.55 -11.79 28.64
C GLY A 99 -20.85 -12.61 28.80
N LEU A 100 -21.52 -12.98 27.71
CA LEU A 100 -22.70 -13.86 27.74
C LEU A 100 -22.37 -15.32 28.05
N PHE A 101 -21.12 -15.70 27.81
CA PHE A 101 -20.61 -17.04 28.09
C PHE A 101 -20.18 -17.21 29.55
N GLU A 102 -20.03 -16.10 30.30
CA GLU A 102 -19.69 -16.16 31.71
C GLU A 102 -20.70 -17.01 32.50
N GLY A 103 -20.19 -17.89 33.35
CA GLY A 103 -21.01 -18.84 34.13
C GLY A 103 -21.53 -20.04 33.34
N LYS A 104 -21.22 -20.17 32.04
CA LYS A 104 -21.56 -21.36 31.23
C LYS A 104 -20.33 -22.23 31.01
N THR A 105 -20.47 -23.52 31.31
CA THR A 105 -19.44 -24.52 30.98
C THR A 105 -19.78 -25.14 29.64
N PHE A 106 -18.90 -24.98 28.66
CA PHE A 106 -19.07 -25.59 27.33
C PHE A 106 -18.53 -27.02 27.34
N THR A 107 -19.09 -27.89 26.50
CA THR A 107 -18.60 -29.28 26.33
C THR A 107 -17.21 -29.33 25.69
N SER A 108 -16.85 -28.32 24.90
CA SER A 108 -15.51 -28.17 24.32
C SER A 108 -15.23 -26.72 23.94
N GLU A 109 -13.94 -26.40 23.79
CA GLU A 109 -13.51 -25.10 23.25
C GLU A 109 -13.97 -24.90 21.80
N TYR A 110 -14.07 -25.97 21.02
CA TYR A 110 -14.62 -25.94 19.66
C TYR A 110 -16.09 -25.49 19.66
N ALA A 111 -16.91 -25.97 20.60
CA ALA A 111 -18.29 -25.54 20.74
C ALA A 111 -18.39 -24.06 21.14
N ARG A 112 -17.50 -23.59 22.02
CA ARG A 112 -17.43 -22.18 22.43
C ARG A 112 -17.06 -21.25 21.25
N ILE A 113 -16.00 -21.59 20.52
CA ILE A 113 -15.54 -20.82 19.35
C ILE A 113 -16.57 -20.91 18.21
N GLY A 114 -17.20 -22.07 18.00
CA GLY A 114 -18.26 -22.25 17.03
C GLY A 114 -19.45 -21.34 17.30
N LEU A 115 -19.94 -21.31 18.54
CA LEU A 115 -21.05 -20.44 18.93
C LEU A 115 -20.68 -18.95 18.83
N LEU A 116 -19.45 -18.57 19.22
CA LEU A 116 -18.94 -17.21 19.02
C LEU A 116 -19.03 -16.78 17.54
N ASN A 117 -18.56 -17.64 16.63
CA ASN A 117 -18.56 -17.37 15.20
C ASN A 117 -19.98 -17.34 14.62
N ASP A 118 -20.86 -18.24 15.08
CA ASP A 118 -22.27 -18.27 14.66
C ASP A 118 -23.00 -16.99 15.08
N ILE A 119 -22.74 -16.47 16.28
CA ILE A 119 -23.31 -15.20 16.76
C ILE A 119 -22.78 -14.03 15.91
N LYS A 120 -21.48 -13.96 15.66
CA LYS A 120 -20.87 -12.92 14.78
C LYS A 120 -21.47 -12.98 13.37
N ALA A 121 -21.57 -14.17 12.79
CA ALA A 121 -22.18 -14.36 11.48
C ALA A 121 -23.67 -14.01 11.47
N GLY A 122 -24.38 -14.33 12.55
CA GLY A 122 -25.78 -13.99 12.76
C GLY A 122 -26.04 -12.48 12.76
N LEU A 123 -25.18 -11.68 13.38
CA LEU A 123 -25.28 -10.22 13.43
C LEU A 123 -25.13 -9.56 12.04
N ASN A 124 -24.34 -10.18 11.16
CA ASN A 124 -24.11 -9.67 9.80
C ASN A 124 -25.28 -9.95 8.84
N LYS A 125 -26.26 -10.76 9.25
CA LYS A 125 -27.41 -11.10 8.40
C LYS A 125 -28.45 -9.97 8.37
N PRO A 126 -28.97 -9.59 7.19
CA PRO A 126 -30.02 -8.58 7.07
C PRO A 126 -31.24 -8.87 7.94
N GLU A 127 -31.63 -10.14 8.09
CA GLU A 127 -32.80 -10.57 8.87
C GLU A 127 -32.65 -10.32 10.39
N ASN A 128 -31.42 -10.10 10.85
CA ASN A 128 -31.07 -9.89 12.25
C ASN A 128 -30.68 -8.44 12.55
N LYS A 129 -30.86 -7.53 11.59
CA LYS A 129 -30.66 -6.09 11.82
C LYS A 129 -31.51 -5.62 13.00
N GLY A 130 -30.86 -4.97 13.97
CA GLY A 130 -31.50 -4.49 15.20
C GLY A 130 -31.72 -5.56 16.26
N LYS A 131 -31.44 -6.84 15.99
CA LYS A 131 -31.45 -7.89 17.00
C LYS A 131 -30.12 -7.86 17.76
N GLY A 132 -30.21 -7.91 19.10
CA GLY A 132 -29.03 -7.86 19.96
C GLY A 132 -28.30 -9.21 20.06
N ILE A 133 -27.09 -9.17 20.62
CA ILE A 133 -26.25 -10.35 20.85
C ILE A 133 -26.99 -11.39 21.72
N GLN A 134 -27.71 -10.94 22.75
CA GLN A 134 -28.51 -11.81 23.63
C GLN A 134 -29.57 -12.60 22.86
N TYR A 135 -30.32 -11.93 21.96
CA TYR A 135 -31.35 -12.60 21.17
C TYR A 135 -30.75 -13.71 20.30
N LEU A 136 -29.61 -13.44 19.66
CA LEU A 136 -28.93 -14.43 18.83
C LEU A 136 -28.37 -15.58 19.67
N PHE A 137 -27.81 -15.28 20.83
CA PHE A 137 -27.36 -16.29 21.77
C PHE A 137 -28.52 -17.22 22.17
N ASP A 138 -29.66 -16.66 22.58
CA ASP A 138 -30.83 -17.42 23.01
C ASP A 138 -31.36 -18.27 21.85
N GLU A 139 -31.53 -17.70 20.65
CA GLU A 139 -32.02 -18.42 19.47
C GLU A 139 -31.08 -19.57 19.06
N LEU A 140 -29.76 -19.36 19.13
CA LEU A 140 -28.77 -20.38 18.76
C LEU A 140 -28.62 -21.49 19.81
N THR A 141 -29.07 -21.26 21.05
CA THR A 141 -28.87 -22.20 22.17
C THR A 141 -30.16 -22.82 22.71
N LYS A 142 -31.33 -22.25 22.40
CA LYS A 142 -32.65 -22.64 22.92
C LYS A 142 -32.95 -24.14 22.88
N ASP A 143 -32.52 -24.82 21.82
CA ASP A 143 -32.82 -26.24 21.58
C ASP A 143 -31.54 -27.11 21.54
N LYS A 144 -30.42 -26.61 22.05
CA LYS A 144 -29.13 -27.31 21.99
C LYS A 144 -28.63 -27.73 23.38
N THR A 145 -28.89 -28.99 23.72
CA THR A 145 -28.45 -29.60 24.99
C THR A 145 -26.96 -29.97 25.02
N ASP A 146 -26.35 -30.17 23.85
CA ASP A 146 -25.02 -30.79 23.73
C ASP A 146 -23.86 -29.77 23.71
N ILE A 147 -24.20 -28.48 23.75
CA ILE A 147 -23.22 -27.38 23.74
C ILE A 147 -22.68 -27.10 25.15
N PHE A 148 -23.52 -27.28 26.16
CA PHE A 148 -23.18 -27.02 27.55
C PHE A 148 -22.91 -28.32 28.29
N ALA A 149 -21.88 -28.32 29.14
CA ALA A 149 -21.58 -29.46 29.98
C ALA A 149 -22.74 -29.71 30.94
N ASN A 150 -23.13 -30.98 31.06
CA ASN A 150 -24.14 -31.39 32.04
C ASN A 150 -23.61 -31.07 33.47
N PRO A 151 -24.30 -30.25 34.27
CA PRO A 151 -23.88 -29.95 35.64
C PRO A 151 -23.90 -31.17 36.58
N ASN A 152 -24.65 -32.23 36.23
CA ASN A 152 -24.72 -33.49 36.97
C ASN A 152 -23.81 -34.55 36.36
N GLN A 153 -22.51 -34.26 36.19
CA GLN A 153 -21.55 -35.32 35.84
C GLN A 153 -21.35 -36.22 37.07
N ILE A 154 -21.65 -37.50 36.93
CA ILE A 154 -21.27 -38.51 37.93
C ILE A 154 -19.74 -38.49 37.95
N LYS A 155 -19.12 -37.94 39.01
CA LYS A 155 -17.69 -38.12 39.24
C LYS A 155 -17.43 -39.63 39.20
N ASP A 156 -16.48 -40.06 38.37
CA ASP A 156 -15.98 -41.43 38.40
C ASP A 156 -15.74 -41.79 39.87
N MET A 157 -16.54 -42.73 40.39
CA MET A 157 -16.32 -43.21 41.74
C MET A 157 -15.00 -43.97 41.69
N ASP A 158 -14.01 -43.50 42.45
CA ASP A 158 -12.77 -44.23 42.66
C ASP A 158 -13.13 -45.68 43.01
N GLY A 159 -12.61 -46.61 42.20
CA GLY A 159 -12.87 -48.04 42.35
C GLY A 159 -12.51 -48.48 43.76
N MET A 160 -13.52 -48.87 44.54
CA MET A 160 -13.34 -49.51 45.83
C MET A 160 -12.85 -50.94 45.57
N GLY A 161 -11.53 -51.13 45.53
CA GLY A 161 -10.94 -52.43 45.21
C GLY A 161 -9.43 -52.47 45.40
N ASP A 162 -8.97 -52.39 46.66
CA ASP A 162 -8.12 -53.40 47.30
C ASP A 162 -7.73 -52.92 48.69
N SER A 163 -8.45 -53.38 49.72
CA SER A 163 -7.96 -53.36 51.09
C SER A 163 -7.36 -54.73 51.38
N GLU A 164 -6.03 -54.79 51.38
CA GLU A 164 -5.24 -55.92 51.84
C GLU A 164 -5.74 -56.41 53.21
N GLN A 165 -6.28 -57.64 53.24
CA GLN A 165 -6.48 -58.37 54.48
C GLN A 165 -5.15 -58.98 54.91
N ASP A 166 -4.49 -58.32 55.86
CA ASP A 166 -3.38 -58.91 56.59
C ASP A 166 -3.90 -59.38 57.95
N ASN A 167 -3.98 -60.71 58.15
CA ASN A 167 -4.03 -61.37 59.47
C ASN A 167 -3.78 -62.89 59.34
N ASN A 168 -2.49 -63.24 59.30
CA ASN A 168 -1.84 -64.26 60.14
C ASN A 168 -2.59 -65.58 60.45
N THR A 169 -2.21 -66.68 59.78
CA THR A 169 -2.06 -67.98 60.45
C THR A 169 -0.96 -68.82 59.79
N LYS A 170 -0.04 -69.29 60.65
CA LYS A 170 1.04 -70.24 60.37
C LYS A 170 0.50 -71.57 59.83
N GLU A 171 1.19 -72.18 58.86
CA GLU A 171 1.88 -73.48 58.98
C GLU A 171 2.42 -73.96 57.61
N ILE A 172 3.69 -74.37 57.60
CA ILE A 172 4.41 -75.05 56.51
C ILE A 172 4.17 -76.57 56.72
N PRO A 173 3.95 -77.42 55.70
CA PRO A 173 5.09 -78.11 55.08
C PRO A 173 4.95 -78.42 53.57
N THR A 174 6.11 -78.36 52.91
CA THR A 174 6.48 -79.04 51.66
C THR A 174 5.96 -80.46 51.54
N LEU A 175 5.69 -80.97 50.32
CA LEU A 175 5.98 -82.34 49.89
C LEU A 175 5.75 -82.54 48.38
N TRP A 176 6.86 -82.93 47.71
CA TRP A 176 7.08 -83.50 46.37
C TRP A 176 6.82 -82.66 45.12
#